data_AF-A0A3R7MJK5-F1
#
_entry.id   AF-A0A3R7MJK5-F1
#
_cell.length_a   1.000
_cell.length_b   1.000
_cell.length_c   1.000
_cell.angle_alpha   90.00
_cell.angle_beta   90.00
_cell.angle_gamma   90.00
#
_symmetry.space_group_name_H-M   'P 1'
#
loop_
_entity.id
_entity.type
_entity.pdbx_description
1 polymer ?
#
loop_
_entity_poly.entity_id
_entity_poly.type
_entity_poly.pdbx_seq_one_letter_code
_entity_poly.pdbx_strand_id
1 'polypeptide(L)'
;MELPVSTVVVCETNRTRADLYGLWLDGYDARLALTNAQFDEAFDVGVAVLVLDDSFGGGDPGPVLDRVESAAPHCRVLGVRDRDEPEPEPRRYHQAIERPVFEGDLVERVETLSHRANYHLLLDKYYRTTVLLSVYEWRADGDPTDEERYERLLDRAQRLREYLKGIRPRMRDEDVRAVAESIAVPEVGDGDTEARVETKYRPDECARCGRDWTASGGDGDAAEKLGAYVWRCGDCGHVDMRADPSHRRVSSFKG
;
A
#
# COMPACT_ATOMS: atom_id res chain seq x y z
N MET A 1 4.01 12.61 17.38
CA MET A 1 4.57 11.65 16.40
C MET A 1 4.17 12.18 15.05
N GLU A 2 5.13 12.64 14.27
CA GLU A 2 4.86 13.09 12.91
C GLU A 2 4.59 11.88 12.03
N LEU A 3 3.52 11.95 11.24
CA LEU A 3 3.15 10.92 10.29
C LEU A 3 4.07 11.01 9.06
N PRO A 4 4.54 9.89 8.49
CA PRO A 4 5.35 9.88 7.28
C PRO A 4 4.74 10.64 6.10
N VAL A 5 3.41 10.64 6.01
CA VAL A 5 2.64 11.39 5.02
C VAL A 5 1.48 12.09 5.72
N SER A 6 1.31 13.38 5.48
CA SER A 6 0.29 14.22 6.12
C SER A 6 -0.43 15.16 5.15
N THR A 7 -0.01 15.18 3.89
CA THR A 7 -0.62 16.03 2.86
C THR A 7 -1.98 15.47 2.46
N VAL A 8 -2.96 16.37 2.31
CA VAL A 8 -4.29 16.07 1.80
C VAL A 8 -4.50 16.89 0.54
N VAL A 9 -4.87 16.26 -0.57
CA VAL A 9 -5.22 16.98 -1.80
C VAL A 9 -6.74 17.00 -1.94
N VAL A 10 -7.32 18.19 -2.12
CA VAL A 10 -8.75 18.40 -2.35
C VAL A 10 -8.98 18.74 -3.82
N CYS A 11 -9.59 17.81 -4.54
CA CYS A 11 -10.01 17.95 -5.93
C CYS A 11 -11.49 18.34 -6.00
N GLU A 12 -11.76 19.63 -6.19
CA GLU A 12 -13.11 20.18 -6.16
C GLU A 12 -13.20 21.34 -7.16
N THR A 13 -14.14 21.24 -8.12
CA THR A 13 -14.27 22.21 -9.22
C THR A 13 -14.85 23.55 -8.74
N ASN A 14 -15.63 23.55 -7.67
CA ASN A 14 -16.19 24.75 -7.07
C ASN A 14 -15.21 25.36 -6.06
N ARG A 15 -14.65 26.53 -6.42
CA ARG A 15 -13.70 27.27 -5.58
C ARG A 15 -14.18 27.48 -4.14
N THR A 16 -15.42 27.91 -3.93
CA THR A 16 -15.95 28.17 -2.59
C THR A 16 -15.96 26.92 -1.72
N ARG A 17 -16.27 25.76 -2.30
CA ARG A 17 -16.23 24.48 -1.58
C ARG A 17 -14.80 24.01 -1.34
N ALA A 18 -13.92 24.15 -2.33
CA ALA A 18 -12.51 23.83 -2.17
C ALA A 18 -11.88 24.64 -1.02
N ASP A 19 -12.12 25.95 -1.00
CA ASP A 19 -11.63 26.85 0.06
C ASP A 19 -12.21 26.47 1.43
N LEU A 20 -13.50 26.11 1.49
CA LEU A 20 -14.16 25.67 2.73
C LEU A 20 -13.58 24.36 3.26
N TYR A 21 -13.37 23.37 2.39
CA TYR A 21 -12.74 22.09 2.78
C TYR A 21 -11.29 22.30 3.20
N GLY A 22 -10.55 23.18 2.51
CA GLY A 22 -9.21 23.57 2.91
C GLY A 22 -9.17 24.17 4.32
N LEU A 23 -10.13 25.05 4.65
CA LEU A 23 -10.26 25.64 5.98
C LEU A 23 -10.55 24.58 7.06
N TRP A 24 -11.46 23.64 6.80
CA TRP A 24 -11.77 22.55 7.74
C TRP A 24 -10.60 21.60 7.96
N LEU A 25 -9.68 21.52 7.00
CA LEU A 25 -8.52 20.63 7.02
C LEU A 25 -7.21 21.36 7.42
N ASP A 26 -7.29 22.51 8.11
CA ASP A 26 -6.12 23.29 8.57
C ASP A 26 -5.18 22.50 9.51
N GLY A 27 -5.66 21.39 10.09
CA GLY A 27 -4.82 20.43 10.82
C GLY A 27 -3.90 19.57 9.93
N TYR A 28 -4.03 19.68 8.61
CA TYR A 28 -3.27 18.93 7.60
C TYR A 28 -2.54 19.89 6.64
N ASP A 29 -1.54 19.39 5.91
CA ASP A 29 -0.97 20.10 4.75
C ASP A 29 -1.94 19.99 3.57
N ALA A 30 -3.02 20.78 3.60
CA ALA A 30 -4.10 20.73 2.62
C ALA A 30 -3.73 21.51 1.34
N ARG A 31 -3.78 20.84 0.19
CA ARG A 31 -3.53 21.41 -1.14
C ARG A 31 -4.80 21.36 -1.97
N LEU A 32 -5.14 22.46 -2.62
CA LEU A 32 -6.37 22.57 -3.41
C LEU A 32 -6.08 22.43 -4.90
N ALA A 33 -6.89 21.63 -5.58
CA ALA A 33 -6.89 21.47 -7.02
C ALA A 33 -8.31 21.67 -7.56
N LEU A 34 -8.49 22.64 -8.47
CA LEU A 34 -9.76 22.89 -9.15
C LEU A 34 -9.76 22.32 -10.58
N THR A 35 -8.60 21.91 -11.09
CA THR A 35 -8.41 21.34 -12.43
C THR A 35 -7.42 20.18 -12.39
N ASN A 36 -7.42 19.34 -13.42
CA ASN A 36 -6.46 18.23 -13.54
C ASN A 36 -5.00 18.71 -13.54
N ALA A 37 -4.71 19.85 -14.17
CA ALA A 37 -3.36 20.43 -14.16
C ALA A 37 -2.92 20.84 -12.75
N GLN A 38 -3.83 21.41 -11.94
CA GLN A 38 -3.54 21.73 -10.55
C GLN A 38 -3.40 20.48 -9.69
N PHE A 39 -4.15 19.42 -9.99
CA PHE A 39 -3.97 18.12 -9.34
C PHE A 39 -2.56 17.57 -9.62
N ASP A 40 -2.11 17.59 -10.87
CA ASP A 40 -0.76 17.12 -11.24
C ASP A 40 0.36 17.90 -10.53
N GLU A 41 0.16 19.19 -10.25
CA GLU A 41 1.09 20.02 -9.49
C GLU A 41 1.03 19.75 -7.98
N ALA A 42 -0.16 19.50 -7.44
CA ALA A 42 -0.38 19.31 -6.01
C ALA A 42 -0.07 17.89 -5.52
N PHE A 43 -0.16 16.89 -6.40
CA PHE A 43 -0.12 15.48 -6.06
C PHE A 43 1.29 14.86 -6.18
N ASP A 44 1.75 14.26 -5.10
CA ASP A 44 3.03 13.55 -5.01
C ASP A 44 2.92 12.31 -4.11
N VAL A 45 4.04 11.60 -3.94
CA VAL A 45 4.14 10.41 -3.08
C VAL A 45 3.98 10.71 -1.58
N GLY A 46 3.92 11.98 -1.19
CA GLY A 46 3.70 12.45 0.18
C GLY A 46 2.23 12.63 0.54
N VAL A 47 1.30 12.44 -0.41
CA VAL A 47 -0.14 12.60 -0.20
C VAL A 47 -0.72 11.36 0.49
N ALA A 48 -1.30 11.59 1.67
CA ALA A 48 -1.97 10.55 2.45
C ALA A 48 -3.41 10.33 1.99
N VAL A 49 -4.13 11.41 1.72
CA VAL A 49 -5.57 11.38 1.38
C VAL A 49 -5.86 12.28 0.19
N LEU A 50 -6.64 11.75 -0.75
CA LEU A 50 -7.25 12.52 -1.83
C LEU A 50 -8.74 12.67 -1.54
N VAL A 51 -9.22 13.90 -1.36
CA VAL A 51 -10.64 14.22 -1.35
C VAL A 51 -11.05 14.53 -2.79
N LEU A 52 -11.88 13.69 -3.39
CA LEU A 52 -12.21 13.77 -4.81
C LEU A 52 -13.71 13.97 -4.99
N ASP A 53 -14.07 15.11 -5.56
CA ASP A 53 -15.43 15.35 -6.03
C ASP A 53 -15.74 14.49 -7.26
N ASP A 54 -16.94 13.89 -7.29
CA ASP A 54 -17.40 13.07 -8.42
C ASP A 54 -17.47 13.84 -9.76
N SER A 55 -17.75 15.14 -9.71
CA SER A 55 -17.80 16.03 -10.88
C SER A 55 -16.41 16.52 -11.34
N PHE A 56 -15.35 16.21 -10.60
CA PHE A 56 -13.99 16.63 -10.91
C PHE A 56 -13.52 16.10 -12.27
N GLY A 57 -12.68 16.88 -12.96
CA GLY A 57 -12.15 16.48 -14.28
C GLY A 57 -13.21 16.36 -15.39
N GLY A 58 -14.41 16.90 -15.19
CA GLY A 58 -15.52 16.75 -16.14
C GLY A 58 -16.41 15.52 -15.87
N GLY A 59 -16.35 14.96 -14.66
CA GLY A 59 -17.18 13.83 -14.22
C GLY A 59 -16.52 12.45 -14.43
N ASP A 60 -15.30 12.41 -14.95
CA ASP A 60 -14.50 11.19 -15.09
C ASP A 60 -13.31 11.22 -14.13
N PRO A 61 -13.40 10.54 -12.96
CA PRO A 61 -12.29 10.46 -12.03
C PRO A 61 -11.24 9.43 -12.42
N GLY A 62 -11.46 8.60 -13.46
CA GLY A 62 -10.55 7.51 -13.84
C GLY A 62 -9.09 7.93 -13.97
N PRO A 63 -8.76 8.98 -14.75
CA PRO A 63 -7.39 9.45 -14.89
C PRO A 63 -6.72 9.86 -13.58
N VAL A 64 -7.48 10.46 -12.66
CA VAL A 64 -7.00 10.86 -11.33
C VAL A 64 -6.74 9.62 -10.48
N LEU A 65 -7.65 8.65 -10.48
CA LEU A 65 -7.52 7.41 -9.72
C LEU A 65 -6.33 6.56 -10.21
N ASP A 66 -6.16 6.43 -11.53
CA ASP A 66 -5.01 5.72 -12.13
C ASP A 66 -3.67 6.37 -11.73
N ARG A 67 -3.64 7.70 -11.70
CA ARG A 67 -2.47 8.45 -11.26
C ARG A 67 -2.18 8.22 -9.77
N VAL A 68 -3.21 8.15 -8.93
CA VAL A 68 -3.08 7.87 -7.51
C VAL A 68 -2.53 6.47 -7.28
N GLU A 69 -3.12 5.46 -7.91
CA GLU A 69 -2.72 4.06 -7.77
C GLU A 69 -1.26 3.85 -8.22
N SER A 70 -0.87 4.45 -9.34
CA SER A 70 0.49 4.30 -9.88
C SER A 70 1.57 5.06 -9.09
N ALA A 71 1.28 6.26 -8.60
CA ALA A 71 2.30 7.12 -7.98
C ALA A 71 2.36 7.00 -6.44
N ALA A 72 1.21 6.75 -5.80
CA ALA A 72 1.08 6.66 -4.36
C ALA A 72 0.08 5.56 -3.95
N PRO A 73 0.45 4.27 -4.06
CA PRO A 73 -0.44 3.14 -3.70
C PRO A 73 -0.96 3.15 -2.25
N HIS A 74 -0.32 3.93 -1.38
CA HIS A 74 -0.72 4.12 0.01
C HIS A 74 -1.80 5.18 0.19
N CYS A 75 -1.95 6.10 -0.77
CA CYS A 75 -2.94 7.16 -0.73
C CYS A 75 -4.35 6.56 -0.65
N ARG A 76 -5.22 7.25 0.08
CA ARG A 76 -6.62 6.85 0.27
C ARG A 76 -7.56 7.90 -0.30
N VAL A 77 -8.51 7.44 -1.09
CA VAL A 77 -9.45 8.29 -1.82
C VAL A 77 -10.77 8.38 -1.07
N LEU A 78 -11.16 9.60 -0.72
CA LEU A 78 -12.44 9.98 -0.17
C LEU A 78 -13.30 10.62 -1.27
N GLY A 79 -14.32 9.91 -1.74
CA GLY A 79 -15.26 10.46 -2.73
C GLY A 79 -16.24 11.44 -2.08
N VAL A 80 -16.48 12.58 -2.70
CA VAL A 80 -17.61 13.46 -2.38
C VAL A 80 -18.63 13.29 -3.49
N ARG A 81 -19.87 12.94 -3.13
CA ARG A 81 -20.91 12.62 -4.11
C ARG A 81 -22.28 13.19 -3.76
N ASP A 82 -23.15 13.31 -4.75
CA ASP A 82 -24.57 13.55 -4.52
C ASP A 82 -25.29 12.27 -4.05
N ARG A 83 -26.32 12.43 -3.20
CA ARG A 83 -27.09 11.31 -2.65
C ARG A 83 -27.90 10.57 -3.71
N ASP A 84 -28.36 11.29 -4.72
CA ASP A 84 -29.25 10.77 -5.76
C ASP A 84 -28.48 9.97 -6.84
N GLU A 85 -27.15 9.98 -6.80
CA GLU A 85 -26.33 9.17 -7.68
C GLU A 85 -26.29 7.70 -7.25
N PRO A 86 -26.28 6.75 -8.21
CA PRO A 86 -26.11 5.34 -7.91
C PRO A 86 -24.82 5.10 -7.13
N GLU A 87 -24.83 4.08 -6.28
CA GLU A 87 -23.61 3.72 -5.54
C GLU A 87 -22.45 3.48 -6.51
N PRO A 88 -21.26 4.02 -6.22
CA PRO A 88 -20.11 3.85 -7.09
C PRO A 88 -19.73 2.38 -7.15
N GLU A 89 -19.06 1.99 -8.24
CA GLU A 89 -18.51 0.64 -8.35
C GLU A 89 -17.65 0.30 -7.12
N PRO A 90 -17.76 -0.94 -6.58
CA PRO A 90 -16.94 -1.38 -5.48
C PRO A 90 -15.47 -1.10 -5.81
N ARG A 91 -14.74 -0.46 -4.88
CA ARG A 91 -13.33 -0.04 -4.97
C ARG A 91 -13.05 1.31 -5.67
N ARG A 92 -14.04 2.01 -6.23
CA ARG A 92 -13.83 3.36 -6.81
C ARG A 92 -13.26 4.33 -5.78
N TYR A 93 -13.79 4.29 -4.56
CA TYR A 93 -13.32 5.08 -3.42
C TYR A 93 -13.07 4.19 -2.22
N HIS A 94 -12.16 4.61 -1.35
CA HIS A 94 -11.91 3.90 -0.09
C HIS A 94 -13.00 4.20 0.94
N GLN A 95 -13.55 5.42 0.89
CA GLN A 95 -14.78 5.84 1.56
C GLN A 95 -15.46 6.93 0.73
N ALA A 96 -16.74 7.22 1.01
CA ALA A 96 -17.46 8.34 0.40
C ALA A 96 -18.27 9.15 1.42
N ILE A 97 -18.45 10.44 1.14
CA ILE A 97 -19.34 11.37 1.84
C ILE A 97 -20.39 11.84 0.85
N GLU A 98 -21.65 11.84 1.28
CA GLU A 98 -22.75 12.43 0.51
C GLU A 98 -22.89 13.92 0.82
N ARG A 99 -23.19 14.72 -0.20
CA ARG A 99 -23.61 16.11 -0.04
C ARG A 99 -24.98 16.16 0.68
N PRO A 100 -25.20 17.12 1.60
CA PRO A 100 -24.29 18.18 2.02
C PRO A 100 -23.15 17.67 2.92
N VAL A 101 -21.93 18.15 2.67
CA VAL A 101 -20.73 17.79 3.45
C VAL A 101 -20.65 18.69 4.69
N PHE A 102 -20.45 18.07 5.86
CA PHE A 102 -20.24 18.77 7.13
C PHE A 102 -18.78 18.65 7.58
N GLU A 103 -18.30 19.65 8.32
CA GLU A 103 -16.92 19.74 8.83
C GLU A 103 -16.51 18.48 9.60
N GLY A 104 -17.30 18.09 10.61
CA GLY A 104 -16.98 16.94 11.46
C GLY A 104 -16.84 15.64 10.66
N ASP A 105 -17.74 15.41 9.71
CA ASP A 105 -17.72 14.20 8.87
C ASP A 105 -16.49 14.18 7.96
N LEU A 106 -16.14 15.32 7.35
CA LEU A 106 -14.95 15.42 6.49
C LEU A 106 -13.68 15.17 7.30
N VAL A 107 -13.53 15.85 8.43
CA VAL A 107 -12.34 15.77 9.29
C VAL A 107 -12.15 14.36 9.84
N GLU A 108 -13.20 13.73 10.37
CA GLU A 108 -13.14 12.37 10.93
C GLU A 108 -12.73 11.34 9.86
N ARG A 109 -13.28 11.46 8.64
CA ARG A 109 -12.99 10.53 7.55
C ARG A 109 -11.58 10.74 7.00
N VAL A 110 -11.14 11.98 6.84
CA VAL A 110 -9.75 12.28 6.46
C VAL A 110 -8.78 11.77 7.52
N GLU A 111 -9.09 11.91 8.82
CA GLU A 111 -8.26 11.36 9.90
C GLU A 111 -8.17 9.83 9.82
N THR A 112 -9.30 9.16 9.67
CA THR A 112 -9.37 7.70 9.53
C THR A 112 -8.55 7.22 8.33
N LEU A 113 -8.73 7.86 7.17
CA LEU A 113 -8.02 7.51 5.94
C LEU A 113 -6.53 7.85 6.02
N SER A 114 -6.15 8.93 6.69
CA SER A 114 -4.75 9.31 6.94
C SER A 114 -4.04 8.26 7.79
N HIS A 115 -4.69 7.77 8.85
CA HIS A 115 -4.16 6.66 9.64
C HIS A 115 -4.00 5.38 8.80
N ARG A 116 -4.99 5.04 7.95
CA ARG A 116 -4.89 3.90 7.02
C ARG A 116 -3.74 4.06 6.02
N ALA A 117 -3.56 5.24 5.44
CA ALA A 117 -2.49 5.53 4.47
C ALA A 117 -1.11 5.37 5.10
N ASN A 118 -0.91 5.96 6.28
CA ASN A 118 0.36 5.87 7.00
C ASN A 118 0.65 4.46 7.49
N TYR A 119 -0.36 3.74 7.98
CA TYR A 119 -0.20 2.35 8.40
C TYR A 119 0.18 1.44 7.21
N HIS A 120 -0.44 1.62 6.05
CA HIS A 120 -0.06 0.92 4.82
C HIS A 120 1.40 1.23 4.44
N LEU A 121 1.76 2.51 4.34
CA LEU A 121 3.11 2.93 3.96
C LEU A 121 4.18 2.39 4.91
N LEU A 122 3.91 2.39 6.21
CA LEU A 122 4.83 1.87 7.22
C LEU A 122 4.95 0.35 7.15
N LEU A 123 3.85 -0.38 6.92
CA LEU A 123 3.89 -1.83 6.74
C LEU A 123 4.70 -2.22 5.51
N ASP A 124 4.45 -1.58 4.36
CA ASP A 124 5.20 -1.81 3.13
C ASP A 124 6.70 -1.56 3.33
N LYS A 125 7.07 -0.41 3.93
CA LYS A 125 8.47 -0.10 4.26
C LYS A 125 9.07 -1.12 5.23
N TYR A 126 8.32 -1.57 6.23
CA TYR A 126 8.78 -2.53 7.24
C TYR A 126 9.07 -3.90 6.61
N TYR A 127 8.14 -4.41 5.80
CA TYR A 127 8.32 -5.69 5.12
C TYR A 127 9.49 -5.66 4.13
N ARG A 128 9.61 -4.60 3.31
CA ARG A 128 10.77 -4.42 2.43
C ARG A 128 12.09 -4.39 3.20
N THR A 129 12.13 -3.70 4.35
CA THR A 129 13.34 -3.62 5.19
C THR A 129 13.70 -4.97 5.80
N THR A 130 12.70 -5.70 6.31
CA THR A 130 12.90 -7.02 6.94
C THR A 130 13.41 -8.05 5.94
N VAL A 131 12.94 -8.01 4.69
CA VAL A 131 13.46 -8.86 3.62
C VAL A 131 14.92 -8.56 3.35
N LEU A 132 15.27 -7.27 3.22
CA LEU A 132 16.66 -6.89 2.99
C LEU A 132 17.56 -7.39 4.12
N LEU A 133 17.12 -7.33 5.38
CA LEU A 133 17.83 -7.90 6.52
C LEU A 133 18.08 -9.40 6.36
N SER A 134 17.06 -10.16 5.98
CA SER A 134 17.22 -11.60 5.76
C SER A 134 18.32 -11.90 4.73
N VAL A 135 18.45 -11.12 3.66
CA VAL A 135 19.52 -11.30 2.66
C VAL A 135 20.92 -11.19 3.26
N TYR A 136 21.11 -10.32 4.27
CA TYR A 136 22.39 -10.12 4.96
C TYR A 136 22.71 -11.24 5.95
N GLU A 137 21.71 -11.75 6.67
CA GLU A 137 21.88 -12.85 7.64
C GLU A 137 22.42 -14.15 6.99
N TRP A 138 22.28 -14.30 5.66
CA TRP A 138 22.77 -15.46 4.90
C TRP A 138 24.19 -15.31 4.31
N ARG A 139 24.83 -14.13 4.39
CA ARG A 139 26.20 -13.92 3.90
C ARG A 139 27.21 -14.17 5.02
N ALA A 140 27.77 -15.36 5.06
CA ALA A 140 28.69 -15.83 6.11
C ALA A 140 30.14 -15.32 5.98
N ASP A 141 30.51 -14.61 4.91
CA ASP A 141 31.85 -14.04 4.73
C ASP A 141 31.77 -12.52 4.85
N GLY A 142 32.03 -12.01 6.06
CA GLY A 142 31.78 -10.62 6.44
C GLY A 142 32.77 -9.62 5.83
N ASP A 143 32.28 -8.79 4.90
CA ASP A 143 32.87 -7.49 4.57
C ASP A 143 32.41 -6.47 5.64
N PRO A 144 33.32 -5.67 6.25
CA PRO A 144 32.94 -4.61 7.21
C PRO A 144 31.86 -3.65 6.70
N THR A 145 31.79 -3.43 5.39
CA THR A 145 30.76 -2.56 4.77
C THR A 145 29.36 -3.19 4.76
N ASP A 146 29.28 -4.53 4.75
CA ASP A 146 28.03 -5.27 4.87
C ASP A 146 27.49 -5.24 6.31
N GLU A 147 28.37 -5.20 7.31
CA GLU A 147 27.99 -5.09 8.73
C GLU A 147 27.36 -3.72 9.06
N GLU A 148 27.98 -2.61 8.64
CA GLU A 148 27.37 -1.28 8.83
C GLU A 148 26.02 -1.15 8.11
N ARG A 149 25.88 -1.77 6.94
CA ARG A 149 24.63 -1.75 6.18
C ARG A 149 23.55 -2.58 6.86
N TYR A 150 23.91 -3.71 7.44
CA TYR A 150 23.04 -4.54 8.24
C TYR A 150 22.53 -3.79 9.48
N GLU A 151 23.41 -3.14 10.25
CA GLU A 151 23.04 -2.34 11.41
C GLU A 151 22.06 -1.21 11.05
N ARG A 152 22.30 -0.49 9.95
CA ARG A 152 21.38 0.55 9.44
C ARG A 152 20.00 -0.01 9.11
N LEU A 153 19.93 -1.21 8.55
CA LEU A 153 18.65 -1.87 8.24
C LEU A 153 17.92 -2.32 9.50
N LEU A 154 18.64 -2.80 10.53
CA LEU A 154 18.07 -3.20 11.82
C LEU A 154 17.43 -1.99 12.52
N ASP A 155 18.19 -0.90 12.62
CA ASP A 155 17.73 0.36 13.21
C ASP A 155 16.52 0.92 12.44
N ARG A 156 16.53 0.84 11.10
CA ARG A 156 15.37 1.19 10.28
C ARG A 156 14.15 0.32 10.57
N ALA A 157 14.31 -1.01 10.65
CA ALA A 157 13.21 -1.93 10.93
C ALA A 157 12.61 -1.68 12.33
N GLN A 158 13.47 -1.43 13.33
CA GLN A 158 13.04 -1.08 14.67
C GLN A 158 12.23 0.22 14.69
N ARG A 159 12.72 1.29 14.07
CA ARG A 159 11.98 2.56 13.97
C ARG A 159 10.61 2.36 13.33
N LEU A 160 10.54 1.66 12.20
CA LEU A 160 9.27 1.40 11.51
C LEU A 160 8.29 0.62 12.39
N ARG A 161 8.78 -0.36 13.16
CA ARG A 161 7.97 -1.11 14.12
C ARG A 161 7.45 -0.23 15.26
N GLU A 162 8.24 0.71 15.75
CA GLU A 162 7.82 1.68 16.77
C GLU A 162 6.73 2.63 16.24
N TYR A 163 6.87 3.12 15.00
CA TYR A 163 5.82 3.91 14.35
C TYR A 163 4.52 3.13 14.17
N LEU A 164 4.60 1.87 13.71
CA LEU A 164 3.43 0.99 13.58
C LEU A 164 2.71 0.79 14.93
N LYS A 165 3.48 0.56 16.01
CA LYS A 165 2.93 0.45 17.38
C LYS A 165 2.27 1.75 17.85
N GLY A 166 2.78 2.91 17.41
CA GLY A 166 2.20 4.21 17.76
C GLY A 166 0.90 4.52 17.04
N ILE A 167 0.74 4.08 15.79
CA ILE A 167 -0.48 4.33 15.01
C ILE A 167 -1.58 3.33 15.35
N ARG A 168 -1.25 2.05 15.58
CA ARG A 168 -2.23 0.97 15.81
C ARG A 168 -3.35 1.30 16.83
N PRO A 169 -3.09 1.97 17.98
CA PRO A 169 -4.14 2.31 18.94
C PRO A 169 -5.16 3.36 18.45
N ARG A 170 -4.84 4.11 17.39
CA ARG A 170 -5.72 5.11 16.76
C ARG A 170 -6.60 4.52 15.65
N MET A 171 -6.47 3.22 15.38
CA MET A 171 -7.15 2.52 14.30
C MET A 171 -8.13 1.50 14.87
N ARG A 172 -9.33 1.47 14.31
CA ARG A 172 -10.32 0.40 14.56
C ARG A 172 -9.87 -0.87 13.85
N ASP A 173 -10.39 -2.01 14.28
CA ASP A 173 -10.03 -3.30 13.65
C ASP A 173 -10.46 -3.38 12.17
N GLU A 174 -11.54 -2.70 11.81
CA GLU A 174 -11.94 -2.54 10.41
C GLU A 174 -10.94 -1.73 9.59
N ASP A 175 -10.26 -0.74 10.17
CA ASP A 175 -9.23 0.04 9.48
C ASP A 175 -8.01 -0.82 9.20
N VAL A 176 -7.63 -1.66 10.16
CA VAL A 176 -6.54 -2.62 10.01
C VAL A 176 -6.88 -3.67 8.96
N ARG A 177 -8.12 -4.18 8.96
CA ARG A 177 -8.59 -5.13 7.93
C ARG A 177 -8.54 -4.50 6.54
N ALA A 178 -9.04 -3.28 6.38
CA ALA A 178 -9.00 -2.57 5.10
C ALA A 178 -7.57 -2.36 4.59
N VAL A 179 -6.61 -2.08 5.48
CA VAL A 179 -5.19 -2.01 5.07
C VAL A 179 -4.65 -3.38 4.66
N ALA A 180 -4.95 -4.43 5.43
CA ALA A 180 -4.52 -5.79 5.11
C ALA A 180 -5.05 -6.25 3.74
N GLU A 181 -6.32 -5.96 3.43
CA GLU A 181 -6.94 -6.22 2.12
C GLU A 181 -6.27 -5.42 1.00
N SER A 182 -5.82 -4.19 1.24
CA SER A 182 -5.11 -3.40 0.22
C SER A 182 -3.67 -3.88 -0.06
N ILE A 183 -3.06 -4.57 0.89
CA ILE A 183 -1.73 -5.20 0.73
C ILE A 183 -1.88 -6.60 0.13
N ALA A 184 -3.02 -7.26 0.36
CA ALA A 184 -3.37 -8.53 -0.26
C ALA A 184 -3.83 -8.31 -1.70
N VAL A 185 -3.12 -8.88 -2.67
CA VAL A 185 -3.47 -8.75 -4.10
C VAL A 185 -4.85 -9.41 -4.36
N PRO A 186 -5.74 -8.81 -5.17
CA PRO A 186 -7.04 -9.39 -5.48
C PRO A 186 -6.92 -10.78 -6.10
N GLU A 187 -7.70 -11.73 -5.57
CA GLU A 187 -7.93 -13.02 -6.22
C GLU A 187 -8.59 -12.78 -7.59
N VAL A 188 -7.94 -13.26 -8.65
CA VAL A 188 -8.57 -13.36 -9.96
C VAL A 188 -9.44 -14.62 -9.97
N GLY A 189 -10.76 -14.41 -9.95
CA GLY A 189 -11.76 -15.34 -10.47
C GLY A 189 -12.39 -16.29 -9.46
N ASP A 190 -13.71 -16.16 -9.36
CA ASP A 190 -14.71 -16.90 -8.59
C ASP A 190 -14.58 -18.43 -8.67
N GLY A 191 -14.89 -19.09 -7.55
CA GLY A 191 -14.90 -20.54 -7.40
C GLY A 191 -14.84 -20.96 -5.94
N ASP A 192 -16.01 -21.20 -5.34
CA ASP A 192 -16.27 -21.91 -4.09
C ASP A 192 -15.09 -22.78 -3.62
N THR A 193 -14.65 -22.60 -2.37
CA THR A 193 -14.49 -23.65 -1.34
C THR A 193 -13.70 -23.08 -0.15
N GLU A 194 -14.23 -23.28 1.06
CA GLU A 194 -13.43 -23.32 2.30
C GLU A 194 -12.32 -24.37 2.17
N ALA A 195 -11.18 -23.99 1.61
CA ALA A 195 -10.00 -24.81 1.53
C ALA A 195 -8.79 -23.99 2.01
N ARG A 196 -7.98 -24.64 2.85
CA ARG A 196 -6.73 -24.13 3.42
C ARG A 196 -6.02 -23.18 2.47
N VAL A 197 -5.70 -21.98 2.97
CA VAL A 197 -5.01 -20.89 2.26
C VAL A 197 -3.59 -21.34 1.87
N GLU A 198 -3.49 -22.19 0.85
CA GLU A 198 -2.28 -22.39 0.07
C GLU A 198 -2.21 -21.22 -0.91
N THR A 199 -1.42 -20.23 -0.53
CA THR A 199 -1.14 -19.05 -1.36
C THR A 199 -0.68 -19.47 -2.75
N LYS A 200 -1.54 -19.28 -3.76
CA LYS A 200 -1.38 -19.48 -5.23
C LYS A 200 -0.09 -18.92 -5.84
N TYR A 201 0.72 -18.20 -5.06
CA TYR A 201 1.95 -17.55 -5.48
C TYR A 201 3.22 -18.21 -4.95
N ARG A 202 3.11 -19.35 -4.24
CA ARG A 202 4.27 -20.17 -3.89
C ARG A 202 5.01 -20.51 -5.18
N PRO A 203 6.30 -20.14 -5.33
CA PRO A 203 7.08 -20.52 -6.48
C PRO A 203 7.09 -22.05 -6.63
N ASP A 204 6.98 -22.52 -7.87
CA ASP A 204 7.06 -23.95 -8.18
C ASP A 204 8.48 -24.47 -8.00
N GLU A 205 9.48 -23.59 -8.10
CA GLU A 205 10.88 -23.91 -7.89
C GLU A 205 11.64 -22.75 -7.24
N CYS A 206 12.77 -23.07 -6.60
CA CYS A 206 13.71 -22.08 -6.12
C CYS A 206 14.38 -21.33 -7.28
N ALA A 207 14.25 -19.99 -7.36
CA ALA A 207 14.90 -19.18 -8.39
C ALA A 207 16.45 -19.29 -8.42
N ARG A 208 17.08 -19.80 -7.35
CA ARG A 208 18.53 -19.97 -7.27
C ARG A 208 19.00 -21.36 -7.66
N CYS A 209 18.44 -22.41 -7.04
CA CYS A 209 18.93 -23.78 -7.21
C CYS A 209 18.04 -24.64 -8.11
N GLY A 210 16.89 -24.13 -8.58
CA GLY A 210 15.96 -24.86 -9.42
C GLY A 210 15.28 -26.04 -8.71
N ARG A 211 15.34 -26.10 -7.37
CA ARG A 211 14.66 -27.17 -6.63
C ARG A 211 13.16 -27.01 -6.77
N ASP A 212 12.51 -28.06 -7.26
CA ASP A 212 11.07 -28.20 -7.32
C ASP A 212 10.44 -28.22 -5.92
N TRP A 213 9.49 -27.33 -5.71
CA TRP A 213 8.69 -27.15 -4.50
C TRP A 213 7.27 -27.69 -4.64
N THR A 214 6.88 -28.14 -5.84
CA THR A 214 5.56 -28.73 -6.15
C THR A 214 5.48 -30.22 -5.82
N ALA A 215 6.61 -30.91 -5.75
CA ALA A 215 6.67 -32.33 -5.44
C ALA A 215 6.43 -32.60 -3.94
N SER A 216 5.23 -33.10 -3.60
CA SER A 216 4.92 -33.70 -2.30
C SER A 216 5.60 -35.07 -2.16
N GLY A 217 6.92 -35.11 -2.02
CA GLY A 217 7.66 -36.36 -2.00
C GLY A 217 8.96 -36.29 -1.21
N GLY A 218 8.91 -36.81 0.03
CA GLY A 218 10.05 -37.39 0.74
C GLY A 218 11.12 -36.43 1.27
N ASP A 219 11.02 -36.16 2.57
CA ASP A 219 12.02 -35.58 3.49
C ASP A 219 12.17 -34.04 3.48
N GLY A 220 11.58 -33.41 4.50
CA GLY A 220 11.65 -31.97 4.78
C GLY A 220 10.71 -31.09 3.95
N ASP A 221 10.16 -30.04 4.56
CA ASP A 221 9.41 -29.00 3.83
C ASP A 221 10.36 -28.34 2.81
N ALA A 222 10.15 -28.63 1.52
CA ALA A 222 11.00 -28.14 0.42
C ALA A 222 11.07 -26.60 0.34
N ALA A 223 10.04 -25.93 0.88
CA ALA A 223 10.04 -24.48 1.06
C ALA A 223 9.34 -24.09 2.37
N GLU A 224 10.01 -23.28 3.18
CA GLU A 224 9.47 -22.70 4.41
C GLU A 224 8.85 -21.33 4.11
N LYS A 225 7.60 -21.10 4.54
CA LYS A 225 6.94 -19.80 4.35
C LYS A 225 7.37 -18.84 5.47
N LEU A 226 8.06 -17.76 5.10
CA LEU A 226 8.53 -16.75 6.05
C LEU A 226 7.58 -15.57 6.21
N GLY A 227 6.68 -15.35 5.24
CA GLY A 227 5.73 -14.24 5.26
C GLY A 227 4.76 -14.26 4.08
N ALA A 228 3.99 -13.19 3.94
CA ALA A 228 3.17 -12.98 2.74
C ALA A 228 4.12 -12.82 1.53
N TYR A 229 4.00 -13.73 0.56
CA TYR A 229 4.79 -13.74 -0.68
C TYR A 229 6.30 -14.00 -0.54
N VAL A 230 6.74 -14.54 0.60
CA VAL A 230 8.15 -14.83 0.89
C VAL A 230 8.31 -16.30 1.28
N TRP A 231 9.14 -17.01 0.50
CA TRP A 231 9.44 -18.42 0.72
C TRP A 231 10.94 -18.63 0.79
N ARG A 232 11.36 -19.51 1.68
CA ARG A 232 12.75 -19.93 1.82
C ARG A 232 12.93 -21.33 1.31
N CYS A 233 13.93 -21.54 0.47
CA CYS A 233 14.35 -22.86 0.02
C CYS A 233 14.88 -23.69 1.19
N GLY A 234 14.29 -24.87 1.42
CA GLY A 234 14.79 -25.82 2.41
C GLY A 234 16.22 -26.33 2.11
N ASP A 235 16.60 -26.34 0.83
CA ASP A 235 17.91 -26.85 0.39
C ASP A 235 19.02 -25.81 0.43
N CYS A 236 18.85 -24.69 -0.27
CA CYS A 236 19.93 -23.71 -0.46
C CYS A 236 19.76 -22.44 0.38
N GLY A 237 18.71 -22.37 1.20
CA GLY A 237 18.39 -21.22 2.04
C GLY A 237 17.97 -19.96 1.26
N HIS A 238 17.92 -19.99 -0.08
CA HIS A 238 17.53 -18.83 -0.89
C HIS A 238 16.11 -18.40 -0.56
N VAL A 239 15.93 -17.09 -0.37
CA VAL A 239 14.63 -16.48 -0.12
C VAL A 239 14.09 -15.91 -1.43
N ASP A 240 12.99 -16.48 -1.90
CA ASP A 240 12.28 -16.06 -3.10
C ASP A 240 11.11 -15.16 -2.71
N MET A 241 10.99 -14.00 -3.38
CA MET A 241 9.93 -13.03 -3.16
C MET A 241 9.19 -12.77 -4.47
N ARG A 242 7.87 -12.90 -4.44
CA ARG A 242 6.99 -12.39 -5.50
C ARG A 242 5.99 -11.39 -4.92
N ALA A 243 6.50 -10.23 -4.53
CA ALA A 243 5.69 -9.03 -4.44
C ALA A 243 5.80 -8.33 -5.80
N ASP A 244 4.67 -8.11 -6.47
CA ASP A 244 4.51 -7.38 -7.74
C ASP A 244 4.55 -8.20 -9.07
N PRO A 245 3.47 -8.19 -9.88
CA PRO A 245 3.43 -8.71 -11.25
C PRO A 245 4.21 -7.91 -12.30
N SER A 246 4.72 -6.71 -12.00
CA SER A 246 5.29 -5.80 -13.01
C SER A 246 6.76 -6.08 -13.42
N HIS A 247 7.44 -7.03 -12.78
CA HIS A 247 8.84 -7.36 -13.12
C HIS A 247 9.03 -8.74 -13.76
N ARG A 248 8.22 -9.07 -14.77
CA ARG A 248 8.50 -10.20 -15.68
C ARG A 248 8.65 -9.76 -17.13
N ARG A 249 9.92 -9.47 -17.48
CA ARG A 249 10.65 -9.84 -18.71
C ARG A 249 11.51 -8.68 -19.20
N VAL A 250 12.82 -8.80 -18.98
CA VAL A 250 13.80 -8.41 -20.00
C VAL A 250 14.48 -9.70 -20.42
N SER A 251 14.25 -10.09 -21.67
CA SER A 251 14.82 -11.28 -22.30
C SER A 251 16.32 -11.12 -22.51
N SER A 252 17.05 -12.19 -22.17
CA SER A 252 18.32 -12.68 -22.75
C SER A 252 19.18 -11.68 -23.53
N PHE A 253 20.29 -11.24 -22.92
CA PHE A 253 21.48 -10.93 -23.69
C PHE A 253 22.26 -12.23 -23.91
N LYS A 254 22.33 -12.65 -25.19
CA LYS A 254 23.39 -13.52 -25.71
C LYS A 254 24.54 -12.62 -26.14
N GLY A 255 25.76 -12.99 -25.77
CA GLY A 255 27.02 -12.34 -26.13
C GLY A 255 28.05 -12.59 -25.06
#